data_AF-A0A6G9H776-F1
#
_entry.id   AF-A0A6G9H776-F1
#
_cell.length_a   1.000
_cell.length_b   1.000
_cell.length_c   1.000
_cell.angle_alpha   90.00
_cell.angle_beta   90.00
_cell.angle_gamma   90.00
#
_symmetry.space_group_name_H-M   'P 1'
#
loop_
_entity.id
_entity.type
_entity.pdbx_description
1 polymer ?
#
loop_
_entity_poly.entity_id
_entity_poly.type
_entity_poly.pdbx_seq_one_letter_code
_entity_poly.pdbx_strand_id
1 'polypeptide(L)'
;MNPPHTYHASPVHAADLVDLAASGVGTKVIAFVVGLVVVIILLGGFWYGARLRSRMGPPPKPSEQPVKPDHQAHIEENTDPSDRFPGHGERLYPHQLGGHGEEAYRPPSDDEPEPDDAGRRGGEEPPRR
;
A
#
# COMPACT_ATOMS: atom_id res chain seq x y z
N MET A 1 30.95 22.19 -69.27
CA MET A 1 29.69 21.54 -68.86
C MET A 1 30.04 20.57 -67.74
N ASN A 2 29.79 20.91 -66.48
CA ASN A 2 30.02 19.98 -65.35
C ASN A 2 28.74 19.18 -65.10
N PRO A 3 28.82 17.86 -64.88
CA PRO A 3 27.63 17.08 -64.53
C PRO A 3 27.14 17.48 -63.12
N PRO A 4 25.82 17.42 -62.86
CA PRO A 4 25.29 17.68 -61.52
C PRO A 4 25.74 16.56 -60.57
N HIS A 5 26.45 16.93 -59.52
CA HIS A 5 26.77 16.02 -58.41
C HIS A 5 25.47 15.70 -57.67
N THR A 6 24.89 14.54 -57.97
CA THR A 6 23.81 13.96 -57.18
C THR A 6 24.40 13.46 -55.86
N TYR A 7 24.09 14.17 -54.76
CA TYR A 7 24.34 13.67 -53.42
C TYR A 7 23.43 12.47 -53.17
N HIS A 8 23.98 11.26 -53.33
CA HIS A 8 23.38 10.07 -52.74
C HIS A 8 23.48 10.21 -51.23
N ALA A 9 22.37 10.57 -50.57
CA ALA A 9 22.25 10.37 -49.14
C ALA A 9 22.34 8.86 -48.88
N SER A 10 23.50 8.40 -48.41
CA SER A 10 23.70 7.03 -47.96
C SER A 10 22.66 6.73 -46.88
N PRO A 11 21.78 5.74 -47.05
CA PRO A 11 20.98 5.27 -45.94
C PRO A 11 21.97 4.69 -44.95
N VAL A 12 22.00 5.22 -43.73
CA VAL A 12 22.67 4.55 -42.61
C VAL A 12 21.98 3.19 -42.52
N HIS A 13 22.61 2.16 -43.08
CA HIS A 13 21.93 0.89 -43.27
C HIS A 13 21.82 0.25 -41.90
N ALA A 14 20.65 -0.29 -41.58
CA ALA A 14 20.47 -1.10 -40.39
C ALA A 14 21.55 -2.19 -40.25
N ALA A 15 22.13 -2.63 -41.38
CA ALA A 15 23.30 -3.50 -41.43
C ALA A 15 24.51 -2.97 -40.64
N ASP A 16 24.86 -1.68 -40.74
CA ASP A 16 26.00 -1.10 -40.00
C ASP A 16 25.74 -1.09 -38.49
N LEU A 17 24.49 -0.87 -38.09
CA LEU A 17 24.06 -0.94 -36.69
C LEU A 17 24.09 -2.38 -36.17
N VAL A 18 23.68 -3.35 -36.98
CA VAL A 18 23.69 -4.77 -36.65
C VAL A 18 25.13 -5.30 -36.59
N ASP A 19 26.01 -4.86 -37.49
CA ASP A 19 27.42 -5.27 -37.53
C ASP A 19 28.20 -4.66 -36.35
N LEU A 20 27.91 -3.40 -36.01
CA LEU A 20 28.41 -2.79 -34.79
C LEU A 20 27.86 -3.51 -33.55
N ALA A 21 26.58 -3.84 -33.51
CA ALA A 21 25.98 -4.59 -32.40
C ALA A 21 26.58 -6.00 -32.23
N ALA A 22 26.87 -6.68 -33.35
CA ALA A 22 27.51 -7.99 -33.40
C ALA A 22 29.01 -7.93 -33.06
N SER A 23 29.64 -6.76 -33.21
CA SER A 23 30.99 -6.53 -32.69
C SER A 23 30.99 -6.58 -31.16
N GLY A 24 32.06 -7.13 -30.57
CA GLY A 24 32.23 -7.19 -29.11
C GLY A 24 32.25 -5.82 -28.42
N VAL A 25 32.39 -4.72 -29.17
CA VAL A 25 32.27 -3.34 -28.68
C VAL A 25 30.80 -2.91 -28.63
N GLY A 26 30.03 -3.13 -29.68
CA GLY A 26 28.61 -2.73 -29.68
C GLY A 26 27.76 -3.53 -28.71
N THR A 27 28.04 -4.82 -28.49
CA THR A 27 27.37 -5.58 -27.43
C THR A 27 27.58 -4.95 -26.03
N LYS A 28 28.78 -4.46 -25.74
CA LYS A 28 29.08 -3.78 -24.46
C LYS A 28 28.36 -2.43 -24.34
N VAL A 29 28.31 -1.66 -25.42
CA VAL A 29 27.59 -0.38 -25.46
C VAL A 29 26.09 -0.60 -25.26
N ILE A 30 25.50 -1.59 -25.94
CA ILE A 30 24.08 -1.93 -25.79
C ILE A 30 23.79 -2.35 -24.35
N ALA A 31 24.61 -3.23 -23.77
CA ALA A 31 24.44 -3.64 -22.37
C ALA A 31 24.51 -2.47 -21.39
N PHE A 32 25.42 -1.51 -21.61
CA PHE A 32 25.51 -0.29 -20.81
C PHE A 32 24.26 0.59 -20.94
N VAL A 33 23.78 0.81 -22.16
CA VAL A 33 22.56 1.59 -22.42
C VAL A 33 21.35 0.95 -21.78
N VAL A 34 21.20 -0.37 -21.91
CA VAL A 34 20.11 -1.13 -21.26
C VAL A 34 20.19 -0.97 -19.73
N GLY A 35 21.38 -1.10 -19.15
CA GLY A 35 21.60 -0.86 -17.73
C GLY A 35 21.18 0.55 -17.31
N LEU A 36 21.54 1.57 -18.09
CA LEU A 36 21.16 2.96 -17.83
C LEU A 36 19.64 3.17 -17.91
N VAL A 37 18.97 2.56 -18.88
CA VAL A 37 17.50 2.62 -19.01
C VAL A 37 16.83 2.04 -17.76
N VAL A 38 17.30 0.89 -17.28
CA VAL A 38 16.77 0.27 -16.05
C VAL A 38 16.95 1.19 -14.85
N VAL A 39 18.14 1.80 -14.69
CA VAL A 39 18.41 2.75 -13.60
C VAL A 39 17.47 3.95 -13.64
N ILE A 40 17.23 4.52 -14.83
CA ILE A 40 16.31 5.66 -15.01
C ILE A 40 14.88 5.27 -14.61
N ILE A 41 14.42 4.08 -15.00
CA ILE A 41 13.09 3.58 -14.64
C ILE A 41 12.97 3.42 -13.12
N LEU A 42 13.97 2.85 -12.46
CA LEU A 42 13.96 2.66 -11.01
C LEU A 42 13.99 3.99 -10.25
N LEU A 43 14.85 4.94 -10.66
CA LEU A 43 14.89 6.28 -10.07
C LEU A 43 13.57 7.02 -10.31
N GLY A 44 13.02 6.92 -11.52
CA GLY A 44 11.72 7.51 -11.87
C GLY A 44 10.59 6.97 -11.00
N GLY A 45 10.54 5.65 -10.80
CA GLY A 45 9.55 5.00 -9.93
C GLY A 45 9.68 5.44 -8.48
N PHE A 46 10.89 5.47 -7.94
CA PHE A 46 11.15 5.93 -6.57
C PHE A 46 10.74 7.40 -6.39
N TRP A 47 11.12 8.27 -7.33
CA TRP A 47 10.78 9.68 -7.28
C TRP A 47 9.28 9.92 -7.45
N TYR A 48 8.60 9.14 -8.30
CA TYR A 48 7.15 9.20 -8.47
C TYR A 48 6.41 8.79 -7.19
N GLY A 49 6.86 7.73 -6.51
CA GLY A 49 6.31 7.32 -5.21
C GLY A 49 6.52 8.37 -4.12
N ALA A 50 7.73 8.95 -4.05
CA ALA A 50 8.02 10.05 -3.14
C ALA A 50 7.16 11.28 -3.45
N ARG A 51 7.01 11.65 -4.72
CA ARG A 51 6.17 12.76 -5.19
C ARG A 51 4.71 12.57 -4.81
N LEU A 52 4.19 11.34 -4.88
CA LEU A 52 2.84 11.00 -4.47
C LEU A 52 2.65 11.17 -2.95
N ARG A 53 3.62 10.69 -2.15
CA ARG A 53 3.62 10.88 -0.69
C ARG A 53 3.73 12.36 -0.29
N SER A 54 4.46 13.18 -1.04
CA SER A 54 4.49 14.64 -0.81
C SER A 54 3.15 15.34 -1.02
N ARG A 55 2.18 14.70 -1.72
CA ARG A 55 0.82 15.25 -1.86
C ARG A 55 -0.05 14.96 -0.65
N MET A 56 0.33 14.01 0.21
CA MET A 56 -0.46 13.60 1.38
C MET A 56 -0.25 14.50 2.60
N GLY A 57 0.50 15.60 2.46
CA GLY A 57 0.84 16.50 3.55
C GLY A 57 2.00 15.99 4.41
N PRO A 58 2.67 16.88 5.16
CA PRO A 58 3.68 16.46 6.13
C PRO A 58 3.03 15.58 7.21
N PRO A 59 3.81 14.67 7.85
CA PRO A 59 3.34 13.93 9.02
C PRO A 59 2.75 14.90 10.06
N PRO A 60 1.67 14.53 10.76
CA PRO A 60 1.07 15.39 11.76
C PRO A 60 2.10 15.74 12.83
N LYS A 61 2.12 17.01 13.22
CA LYS A 61 3.06 17.48 14.24
C LYS A 61 2.68 16.89 15.59
N PRO A 62 3.64 16.73 16.53
CA PRO A 62 3.32 16.35 17.90
C PRO A 62 2.28 17.27 18.57
N SER A 63 2.28 18.56 18.20
CA SER A 63 1.29 19.54 18.66
C SER A 63 -0.10 19.38 18.03
N GLU A 64 -0.20 18.65 16.91
CA GLU A 64 -1.46 18.31 16.23
C GLU A 64 -1.98 16.95 16.72
N GLN A 65 -1.28 16.29 17.66
CA GLN A 65 -1.77 15.06 18.25
C GLN A 65 -3.02 15.33 19.09
N PRO A 66 -4.00 14.41 19.08
CA PRO A 66 -5.18 14.48 19.93
C PRO A 66 -4.78 14.69 21.38
N VAL A 67 -5.39 15.68 22.04
CA VAL A 67 -5.19 15.91 23.46
C VAL A 67 -5.78 14.73 24.22
N LYS A 68 -5.04 14.23 25.21
CA LYS A 68 -5.52 13.16 26.07
C LYS A 68 -6.84 13.62 26.73
N PRO A 69 -7.93 12.86 26.63
CA PRO A 69 -9.19 13.22 27.26
C PRO A 69 -9.04 13.27 28.78
N ASP A 70 -9.78 14.20 29.42
CA ASP A 70 -9.74 14.44 30.87
C ASP A 70 -10.16 13.22 31.71
N HIS A 71 -10.95 12.34 31.11
CA HIS A 71 -11.47 11.13 31.71
C HIS A 71 -11.23 9.94 30.78
N GLN A 72 -11.20 8.74 31.34
CA GLN A 72 -11.21 7.53 30.53
C GLN A 72 -12.53 7.51 29.76
N ALA A 73 -12.48 7.63 28.43
CA ALA A 73 -13.63 7.31 27.60
C ALA A 73 -14.01 5.85 27.89
N HIS A 74 -15.30 5.57 28.07
CA HIS A 74 -15.78 4.20 28.16
C HIS A 74 -15.48 3.54 26.81
N ILE A 75 -14.51 2.63 26.79
CA ILE A 75 -14.17 1.84 25.61
C ILE A 75 -15.10 0.63 25.68
N GLU A 76 -16.16 0.64 24.88
CA GLU A 76 -16.83 -0.61 24.52
C GLU A 76 -15.85 -1.38 23.63
N GLU A 77 -15.19 -2.36 24.23
CA GLU A 77 -14.25 -3.22 23.53
C GLU A 77 -15.04 -4.18 22.65
N ASN A 78 -15.34 -3.74 21.42
CA ASN A 78 -15.80 -4.63 20.35
C ASN A 78 -14.61 -5.39 19.77
N THR A 79 -14.02 -6.25 20.59
CA THR A 79 -12.95 -7.16 20.16
C THR A 79 -13.60 -8.38 19.54
N ASP A 80 -13.33 -8.64 18.26
CA ASP A 80 -13.75 -9.86 17.58
C ASP A 80 -13.24 -11.07 18.40
N PRO A 81 -14.03 -12.12 18.63
CA PRO A 81 -13.58 -13.29 19.38
C PRO A 81 -12.27 -13.89 18.86
N SER A 82 -11.97 -13.68 17.58
CA SER A 82 -10.72 -14.09 16.95
C SER A 82 -9.49 -13.29 17.38
N ASP A 83 -9.63 -12.08 17.95
CA ASP A 83 -8.55 -11.18 18.41
C ASP A 83 -8.11 -11.42 19.87
N ARG A 84 -8.72 -12.40 20.54
CA ARG A 84 -8.38 -12.72 21.93
C ARG A 84 -7.05 -13.48 22.02
N PHE A 85 -6.08 -12.87 22.71
CA PHE A 85 -4.84 -13.53 23.09
C PHE A 85 -5.09 -14.75 23.99
N PRO A 86 -4.30 -15.82 23.87
CA PRO A 86 -4.41 -16.99 24.73
C PRO A 86 -4.19 -16.64 26.22
N GLY A 87 -5.12 -17.05 27.08
CA GLY A 87 -5.17 -16.62 28.49
C GLY A 87 -4.07 -17.13 29.42
N HIS A 88 -3.08 -17.86 28.91
CA HIS A 88 -1.97 -18.40 29.70
C HIS A 88 -0.78 -17.44 29.82
N GLY A 89 -0.88 -16.23 29.25
CA GLY A 89 0.16 -15.20 29.36
C GLY A 89 1.50 -15.59 28.72
N GLU A 90 1.50 -16.63 27.90
CA GLU A 90 2.69 -17.08 27.19
C GLU A 90 3.03 -16.08 26.08
N ARG A 91 4.33 -15.83 25.91
CA ARG A 91 4.82 -14.97 24.84
C ARG A 91 4.64 -15.69 23.51
N LEU A 92 3.77 -15.16 22.67
CA LEU A 92 3.65 -15.61 21.28
C LEU A 92 4.80 -15.03 20.45
N TYR A 93 5.50 -15.90 19.73
CA TYR A 93 6.40 -15.49 18.67
C TYR A 93 5.63 -14.99 17.44
N PRO A 94 6.25 -14.20 16.55
CA PRO A 94 5.56 -13.59 15.42
C PRO A 94 4.77 -14.57 14.52
N HIS A 95 5.30 -15.78 14.31
CA HIS A 95 4.64 -16.82 13.52
C HIS A 95 3.51 -17.55 14.27
N GLN A 96 3.37 -17.34 15.58
CA GLN A 96 2.33 -17.92 16.43
C GLN A 96 1.15 -16.97 16.63
N LEU A 97 1.22 -15.75 16.07
CA LEU A 97 0.15 -14.76 16.07
C LEU A 97 -1.01 -15.12 15.14
N GLY A 98 -0.97 -16.22 14.38
CA GLY A 98 -2.16 -16.74 13.69
C GLY A 98 -2.88 -15.79 12.71
N GLY A 99 -2.24 -14.70 12.27
CA GLY A 99 -2.85 -13.64 11.47
C GLY A 99 -3.08 -12.31 12.21
N HIS A 100 -2.93 -12.27 13.54
CA HIS A 100 -2.97 -11.04 14.32
C HIS A 100 -1.88 -10.07 13.84
N GLY A 101 -2.29 -8.90 13.35
CA GLY A 101 -1.41 -7.86 12.82
C GLY A 101 -1.19 -7.87 11.29
N GLU A 102 -1.76 -8.85 10.56
CA GLU A 102 -1.88 -8.81 9.09
C GLU A 102 -3.23 -8.25 8.61
N GLU A 103 -4.08 -7.87 9.56
CA GLU A 103 -5.43 -7.39 9.29
C GLU A 103 -5.39 -6.04 8.58
N ALA A 104 -5.94 -6.01 7.36
CA ALA A 104 -6.26 -4.76 6.71
C ALA A 104 -7.28 -4.01 7.58
N TYR A 105 -7.08 -2.70 7.77
CA TYR A 105 -7.99 -1.82 8.51
C TYR A 105 -9.44 -2.09 8.08
N ARG A 106 -10.19 -2.76 8.96
CA ARG A 106 -11.64 -2.93 8.83
C ARG A 106 -12.27 -1.74 9.53
N PRO A 107 -13.01 -0.86 8.82
CA PRO A 107 -13.76 0.19 9.51
C PRO A 107 -14.73 -0.46 10.49
N PRO A 108 -14.95 0.14 11.67
CA PRO A 108 -15.91 -0.39 12.64
C PRO A 108 -17.26 -0.60 11.94
N SER A 109 -17.83 -1.80 12.06
CA SER A 109 -19.22 -2.02 11.70
C SER A 109 -20.08 -1.18 12.64
N ASP A 110 -21.04 -0.45 12.09
CA ASP A 110 -22.13 0.12 12.87
C ASP A 110 -22.94 -1.06 13.41
N ASP A 111 -22.53 -1.59 14.56
CA ASP A 111 -23.33 -2.57 15.29
C ASP A 111 -24.57 -1.84 15.78
N GLU A 112 -25.63 -1.89 14.96
CA GLU A 112 -26.96 -1.50 15.40
C GLU A 112 -27.28 -2.30 16.66
N PRO A 113 -27.64 -1.65 17.78
CA PRO A 113 -28.03 -2.36 18.98
C PRO A 113 -29.21 -3.27 18.61
N GLU A 114 -28.99 -4.59 18.77
CA GLU A 114 -30.03 -5.60 18.63
C GLU A 114 -31.18 -5.17 19.55
N PRO A 115 -32.40 -4.91 19.01
CA PRO A 115 -33.50 -4.43 19.83
C PRO A 115 -33.78 -5.50 20.88
N ASP A 116 -33.67 -5.05 22.12
CA ASP A 116 -34.06 -5.74 23.31
C ASP A 116 -35.41 -6.44 23.11
N ASP A 117 -35.40 -7.77 23.22
CA ASP A 117 -36.61 -8.57 23.41
C ASP A 117 -37.19 -8.29 24.81
N ALA A 118 -37.62 -7.04 25.01
CA ALA A 118 -38.51 -6.58 26.05
C ALA A 118 -39.95 -7.03 25.71
N GLY A 119 -40.13 -8.34 25.53
CA GLY A 119 -41.39 -8.92 25.08
C GLY A 119 -41.90 -10.10 25.89
N ARG A 120 -41.15 -10.62 26.88
CA ARG A 120 -41.55 -11.92 27.47
C ARG A 120 -41.21 -12.18 28.94
N ARG A 121 -41.58 -11.26 29.85
CA ARG A 121 -41.83 -11.66 31.25
C ARG A 121 -42.65 -10.62 32.04
N GLY A 122 -43.84 -11.03 32.47
CA GLY A 122 -44.44 -10.58 33.74
C GLY A 122 -45.55 -9.54 33.64
N GLY A 123 -46.79 -10.01 33.60
CA GLY A 123 -47.99 -9.20 33.84
C GLY A 123 -49.03 -10.03 34.55
N GLU A 124 -48.74 -10.39 35.80
CA GLU A 124 -49.71 -10.93 36.74
C GLU A 124 -50.83 -9.90 36.94
N GLU A 125 -52.06 -10.32 36.68
CA GLU A 125 -53.26 -9.50 36.85
C GLU A 125 -53.68 -9.47 38.34
N PRO A 126 -53.82 -8.30 38.98
CA PRO A 126 -54.23 -8.19 40.38
C PRO A 126 -55.77 -8.24 40.52
N PRO A 127 -56.30 -8.64 41.70
CA PRO A 127 -57.72 -8.94 41.87
C PRO A 127 -58.56 -7.67 41.97
N ARG A 128 -59.76 -7.70 41.38
CA ARG A 128 -60.81 -6.70 41.62
C ARG A 128 -62.19 -7.35 41.80
N ARG A 129 -62.61 -7.33 43.08
CA ARG A 129 -63.95 -7.41 43.69
C ARG A 129 -65.03 -8.33 43.08
#